data_AF-A0A3D6ERJ8-F1
#
_entry.id   AF-A0A3D6ERJ8-F1
#
_cell.length_a   1.000
_cell.length_b   1.000
_cell.length_c   1.000
_cell.angle_alpha   90.00
_cell.angle_beta   90.00
_cell.angle_gamma   90.00
#
_symmetry.space_group_name_H-M   'P 1'
#
loop_
_entity.id
_entity.type
_entity.pdbx_description
1 polymer ?
#
loop_
_entity_poly.entity_id
_entity_poly.type
_entity_poly.pdbx_seq_one_letter_code
_entity_poly.pdbx_strand_id
1 'polypeptide(L)'
;MKNYQLGEFEEIVLLTVGILNNEAYSVAIKDEIESRLKRTVSMGALHTALIRLEDKGYLKSFSGESTEDRAGRPRRYFEITALGKKAMLYAKETREQLWKAIPKAVLEIKIAVR
;
A
#
# COMPACT_ATOMS: atom_id res chain seq x y z
N MET A 1 0.17 -15.07 -18.30
CA MET A 1 -0.50 -13.98 -17.53
C MET A 1 0.58 -13.13 -16.89
N LYS A 2 0.50 -11.79 -16.93
CA LYS A 2 1.47 -10.95 -16.20
C LYS A 2 1.28 -11.23 -14.71
N ASN A 3 2.29 -11.82 -14.06
CA ASN A 3 2.15 -12.35 -12.71
C ASN A 3 2.37 -11.23 -11.66
N TYR A 4 1.51 -10.20 -11.67
CA TYR A 4 1.57 -9.13 -10.67
C TYR A 4 0.95 -9.63 -9.36
N GLN A 5 1.78 -10.23 -8.51
CA GLN A 5 1.35 -10.74 -7.20
C GLN A 5 1.38 -9.62 -6.16
N LEU A 6 0.20 -9.19 -5.71
CA LEU A 6 0.00 -8.25 -4.61
C LEU A 6 -1.00 -8.83 -3.63
N GLY A 7 -0.56 -9.11 -2.41
CA GLY A 7 -1.45 -9.37 -1.29
C GLY A 7 -2.20 -8.09 -0.88
N GLU A 8 -3.32 -8.23 -0.17
CA GLU A 8 -4.14 -7.10 0.29
C GLU A 8 -3.30 -6.05 1.04
N PHE A 9 -2.53 -6.49 2.04
CA PHE A 9 -1.74 -5.56 2.85
C PHE A 9 -0.58 -4.93 2.08
N GLU A 10 0.05 -5.66 1.15
CA GLU A 10 1.10 -5.10 0.29
C GLU A 10 0.54 -4.01 -0.62
N GLU A 11 -0.65 -4.22 -1.18
CA GLU A 11 -1.29 -3.20 -2.01
C GLU A 11 -1.72 -1.99 -1.18
N ILE A 12 -2.24 -2.16 0.05
CA ILE A 12 -2.50 -1.04 0.97
C ILE A 12 -1.21 -0.22 1.17
N VAL A 13 -0.09 -0.88 1.49
CA VAL A 13 1.20 -0.21 1.67
C VAL A 13 1.63 0.52 0.40
N LEU A 14 1.51 -0.13 -0.76
CA LEU A 14 1.88 0.46 -2.06
C LEU A 14 1.04 1.68 -2.41
N LEU A 15 -0.27 1.63 -2.17
CA LEU A 15 -1.20 2.75 -2.34
C LEU A 15 -0.85 3.90 -1.41
N THR A 16 -0.55 3.61 -0.14
CA THR A 16 -0.14 4.62 0.84
C THR A 16 1.18 5.29 0.47
N VAL A 17 2.17 4.54 -0.03
CA VAL A 17 3.40 5.14 -0.58
C VAL A 17 3.07 6.10 -1.73
N GLY A 18 2.12 5.74 -2.59
CA GLY A 18 1.65 6.61 -3.68
C GLY A 18 0.97 7.88 -3.20
N ILE A 19 0.23 7.81 -2.09
CA ILE A 19 -0.43 8.97 -1.46
C ILE A 19 0.61 9.93 -0.86
N LEU A 20 1.59 9.39 -0.13
CA LEU A 20 2.62 10.18 0.58
C LEU A 20 3.72 10.70 -0.36
N ASN A 21 3.91 10.08 -1.53
CA ASN A 21 4.93 10.44 -2.51
C ASN A 21 6.32 10.61 -1.86
N ASN A 22 6.92 11.80 -1.93
CA ASN A 22 8.26 12.08 -1.40
C ASN A 22 8.37 12.00 0.13
N GLU A 23 7.25 11.88 0.84
CA GLU A 23 7.20 11.79 2.31
C GLU A 23 7.01 10.36 2.82
N ALA A 24 7.09 9.36 1.95
CA ALA A 24 6.85 7.96 2.28
C ALA A 24 8.02 7.32 3.06
N TYR A 25 8.16 7.62 4.35
CA TYR A 25 8.99 6.86 5.30
C TYR A 25 8.14 5.99 6.21
N SER A 26 8.71 4.93 6.82
CA SER A 26 7.92 3.87 7.49
C SER A 26 6.95 4.38 8.56
N VAL A 27 7.30 5.41 9.33
CA VAL A 27 6.38 5.99 10.34
C VAL A 27 5.23 6.73 9.66
N ALA A 28 5.48 7.58 8.66
CA ALA A 28 4.42 8.26 7.91
C ALA A 28 3.49 7.26 7.20
N ILE A 29 4.04 6.20 6.60
CA ILE A 29 3.25 5.15 5.97
C ILE A 29 2.32 4.48 6.99
N LYS A 30 2.84 4.14 8.17
CA LYS A 30 2.03 3.57 9.25
C LYS A 30 0.90 4.53 9.62
N ASP A 31 1.22 5.77 9.97
CA ASP A 31 0.25 6.73 10.48
C ASP A 31 -0.86 7.02 9.44
N GLU A 32 -0.49 7.11 8.15
CA GLU A 32 -1.44 7.29 7.06
C GLU A 32 -2.39 6.09 6.89
N ILE A 33 -1.89 4.85 7.02
CA ILE A 33 -2.74 3.65 6.99
C ILE A 33 -3.71 3.65 8.17
N GLU A 34 -3.21 3.90 9.39
CA GLU A 34 -4.03 3.85 10.60
C GLU A 34 -5.12 4.94 10.59
N SER A 35 -4.78 6.14 10.13
CA SER A 35 -5.70 7.27 9.99
C SER A 35 -6.82 6.97 8.98
N ARG A 36 -6.48 6.48 7.78
CA ARG A 36 -7.47 6.25 6.72
C ARG A 36 -8.33 5.02 6.94
N LEU A 37 -7.71 3.91 7.36
CA LEU A 37 -8.38 2.60 7.41
C LEU A 37 -8.88 2.26 8.80
N LYS A 38 -8.64 3.11 9.82
CA LYS A 38 -9.04 2.88 11.22
C LYS A 38 -8.62 1.50 11.72
N ARG A 39 -7.45 1.02 11.28
CA ARG A 39 -6.86 -0.27 11.64
C ARG A 39 -5.49 -0.04 12.26
N THR A 40 -5.11 -0.85 13.24
CA THR A 40 -3.74 -0.83 13.78
C THR A 40 -2.78 -1.58 12.87
N VAL A 41 -1.58 -1.06 12.70
CA VAL A 41 -0.51 -1.67 11.91
C VAL A 41 0.75 -1.80 12.77
N SER A 42 1.23 -3.03 12.93
CA SER A 42 2.52 -3.24 13.60
C SER A 42 3.68 -2.84 12.69
N MET A 43 4.72 -2.26 13.28
CA MET A 43 5.93 -1.90 12.53
C MET A 43 6.59 -3.13 11.88
N GLY A 44 6.59 -4.28 12.54
CA GLY A 44 7.14 -5.52 11.98
C GLY A 44 6.41 -6.00 10.72
N ALA A 45 5.07 -5.93 10.70
CA ALA A 45 4.29 -6.26 9.52
C ALA A 45 4.54 -5.27 8.38
N LEU A 46 4.59 -3.97 8.68
CA LEU A 46 4.89 -2.93 7.69
C LEU A 46 6.28 -3.12 7.08
N HIS A 47 7.31 -3.36 7.90
CA HIS A 47 8.67 -3.62 7.40
C HIS A 47 8.74 -4.86 6.52
N THR A 48 8.04 -5.93 6.91
CA THR A 48 7.97 -7.15 6.10
C THR A 48 7.32 -6.88 4.74
N ALA A 49 6.24 -6.09 4.70
CA ALA A 49 5.57 -5.72 3.45
C ALA A 49 6.46 -4.84 2.56
N LEU A 50 7.15 -3.86 3.14
CA LEU A 50 8.08 -3.00 2.40
C LEU A 50 9.22 -3.81 1.76
N ILE A 51 9.83 -4.74 2.51
CA ILE A 51 10.86 -5.64 1.98
C ILE A 51 10.32 -6.47 0.81
N ARG A 52 9.15 -7.11 0.98
CA ARG A 52 8.55 -7.92 -0.11
C ARG A 52 8.23 -7.10 -1.35
N LEU A 53 7.78 -5.86 -1.17
CA LEU A 53 7.50 -4.95 -2.28
C LEU A 53 8.79 -4.50 -2.99
N GLU A 54 9.90 -4.34 -2.28
CA GLU A 54 11.22 -4.11 -2.88
C GLU A 54 11.75 -5.36 -3.59
N ASP A 55 11.62 -6.56 -2.99
CA ASP A 55 12.03 -7.83 -3.59
C ASP A 55 11.27 -8.12 -4.90
N LYS A 56 9.99 -7.71 -4.95
CA LYS A 56 9.16 -7.76 -6.17
C LYS A 56 9.53 -6.68 -7.20
N GLY A 57 10.39 -5.73 -6.84
CA GLY A 57 10.76 -4.58 -7.66
C GLY A 57 9.66 -3.53 -7.80
N TYR A 58 8.64 -3.54 -6.93
CA TYR A 58 7.53 -2.58 -6.96
C TYR A 58 7.85 -1.27 -6.24
N LEU A 59 8.70 -1.35 -5.22
CA LEU A 59 9.29 -0.21 -4.54
C LEU A 59 10.79 -0.18 -4.75
N LYS A 60 11.36 1.02 -4.65
CA LYS A 60 12.77 1.25 -4.35
C LYS A 60 12.86 2.16 -3.13
N SER A 61 13.93 2.06 -2.37
CA SER A 61 14.19 2.96 -1.25
C SER A 61 15.44 3.80 -1.46
N PHE A 62 15.48 4.91 -0.74
CA PHE A 62 16.60 5.83 -0.72
C PHE A 62 16.74 6.44 0.67
N SER A 63 17.97 6.80 1.04
CA SER A 63 18.24 7.58 2.24
C SER A 63 17.89 9.03 1.95
N GLY A 64 17.11 9.66 2.81
CA GLY A 64 16.97 11.12 2.78
C GLY A 64 18.14 11.79 3.50
N GLU A 65 18.08 13.11 3.56
CA GLU A 65 19.10 13.92 4.22
C GLU A 65 19.22 13.58 5.71
N SER A 66 20.45 13.56 6.20
CA SER A 66 20.74 13.41 7.62
C SER A 66 20.32 14.69 8.34
N THR A 67 19.19 14.66 9.03
CA THR A 67 18.78 15.74 9.94
C THR A 67 19.48 15.57 11.29
N GLU A 68 20.00 16.66 11.87
CA GLU A 68 20.66 16.68 13.18
C GLU A 68 19.81 16.01 14.29
N ASP A 69 18.48 16.09 14.17
CA ASP A 69 17.49 15.54 15.11
C ASP A 69 17.50 14.00 15.26
N ARG A 70 18.21 13.25 14.40
CA ARG A 70 18.21 11.77 14.42
C ARG A 70 19.55 11.12 14.73
N ALA A 71 20.40 11.80 15.49
CA ALA A 71 21.69 11.25 15.92
C ALA A 71 22.50 10.64 14.74
N GLY A 72 22.39 11.28 13.57
CA GLY A 72 23.10 10.87 12.35
C GLY A 72 22.50 9.69 11.56
N ARG A 73 21.37 9.08 11.97
CA ARG A 73 20.72 8.03 11.16
C ARG A 73 19.71 8.62 10.17
N PRO A 74 20.00 8.63 8.85
CA PRO A 74 19.08 9.20 7.87
C PRO A 74 17.77 8.42 7.81
N ARG A 75 16.68 9.11 7.48
CA ARG A 75 15.38 8.46 7.24
C ARG A 75 15.45 7.67 5.93
N ARG A 76 14.87 6.46 5.90
CA ARG A 76 14.68 5.70 4.66
C ARG A 76 13.30 6.01 4.09
N TYR A 77 13.28 6.45 2.84
CA TYR A 77 12.09 6.77 2.05
C TYR A 77 11.87 5.71 0.98
N PHE A 78 10.64 5.62 0.48
CA PHE A 78 10.22 4.65 -0.53
C PHE A 78 9.54 5.33 -1.71
N GLU A 79 9.85 4.90 -2.93
CA GLU A 79 9.26 5.39 -4.17
C GLU A 79 8.70 4.22 -4.99
N ILE A 80 7.53 4.42 -5.62
CA ILE A 80 6.94 3.42 -6.51
C ILE A 80 7.68 3.37 -7.84
N THR A 81 8.17 2.19 -8.21
CA THR A 81 8.83 1.97 -9.51
C THR A 81 7.81 1.93 -10.66
N ALA A 82 8.30 1.96 -11.90
CA ALA A 82 7.44 1.74 -13.06
C ALA A 82 6.73 0.36 -13.02
N LEU A 83 7.37 -0.66 -12.45
CA LEU A 83 6.79 -1.98 -12.28
C LEU A 83 5.68 -1.96 -11.21
N GLY A 84 5.93 -1.28 -10.08
CA GLY A 84 4.93 -1.09 -9.02
C GLY A 84 3.68 -0.36 -9.51
N LYS A 85 3.84 0.68 -10.32
CA LYS A 85 2.71 1.40 -10.96
C LYS A 85 1.86 0.46 -11.83
N LYS A 86 2.50 -0.39 -12.64
CA LYS A 86 1.80 -1.39 -13.47
C LYS A 86 1.07 -2.43 -12.62
N ALA A 87 1.70 -2.91 -11.54
CA ALA A 87 1.09 -3.87 -10.63
C ALA A 87 -0.16 -3.29 -9.94
N MET A 88 -0.09 -2.04 -9.49
CA MET A 88 -1.20 -1.33 -8.85
C MET A 88 -2.39 -1.11 -9.81
N LEU A 89 -2.12 -0.67 -11.04
CA LEU A 89 -3.16 -0.52 -12.07
C LEU A 89 -3.83 -1.86 -12.40
N TYR A 90 -3.04 -2.92 -12.55
CA TYR A 90 -3.55 -4.26 -12.80
C TYR A 90 -4.44 -4.78 -11.65
N ALA A 91 -4.01 -4.56 -10.39
CA ALA A 91 -4.78 -4.96 -9.22
C ALA A 91 -6.13 -4.21 -9.16
N LYS A 92 -6.12 -2.89 -9.40
CA LYS A 92 -7.34 -2.07 -9.49
C LYS A 92 -8.29 -2.58 -10.57
N GLU A 93 -7.82 -2.74 -11.80
CA GLU A 93 -8.66 -3.18 -12.93
C GLU A 93 -9.26 -4.57 -12.68
N THR A 94 -8.44 -5.51 -12.21
CA THR A 94 -8.90 -6.88 -11.93
C THR A 94 -10.00 -6.89 -10.88
N ARG A 95 -9.84 -6.12 -9.80
CA ARG A 95 -10.85 -6.04 -8.73
C ARG A 95 -12.10 -5.32 -9.18
N GLU A 96 -11.98 -4.25 -9.96
CA GLU A 96 -13.13 -3.56 -10.54
C GLU A 96 -13.93 -4.49 -11.46
N GLN A 97 -13.27 -5.34 -12.25
CA GLN A 97 -13.92 -6.35 -13.06
C GLN A 97 -14.68 -7.36 -12.20
N LEU A 98 -14.06 -7.86 -11.13
CA LEU A 98 -14.72 -8.78 -10.19
C LEU A 98 -15.95 -8.13 -9.53
N TRP A 99 -15.81 -6.90 -9.03
CA TRP A 99 -16.93 -6.14 -8.45
C TRP A 99 -18.09 -5.95 -9.43
N LYS A 100 -17.79 -5.62 -10.70
CA LYS A 100 -18.79 -5.48 -11.77
C LYS A 100 -19.47 -6.80 -12.13
N ALA A 101 -18.81 -7.92 -11.91
CA ALA A 101 -19.35 -9.26 -12.19
C ALA A 101 -20.29 -9.78 -11.10
N ILE A 102 -20.32 -9.15 -9.91
CA ILE A 102 -21.23 -9.56 -8.83
C ILE A 102 -22.68 -9.29 -9.26
N PRO A 103 -23.56 -10.31 -9.30
CA PRO A 103 -24.98 -10.10 -9.61
C PRO A 103 -25.61 -9.14 -8.59
N LYS A 104 -26.42 -8.19 -9.07
CA LYS A 104 -27.09 -7.20 -8.20
C LYS A 104 -27.89 -7.85 -7.06
N ALA A 105 -28.53 -8.99 -7.33
CA ALA A 105 -29.29 -9.75 -6.34
C ALA A 105 -28.46 -10.16 -5.10
N VAL A 106 -27.13 -10.29 -5.23
CA VAL A 106 -26.23 -10.58 -4.10
C VAL A 106 -25.94 -9.32 -3.27
N LEU A 107 -25.96 -8.14 -3.90
CA LEU A 107 -25.66 -6.85 -3.26
C LEU A 107 -26.90 -6.15 -2.68
N GLU A 108 -28.11 -6.60 -3.01
CA GLU A 108 -29.36 -6.05 -2.47
C GLU A 108 -29.52 -6.41 -0.98
N ILE A 109 -29.31 -5.42 -0.11
CA ILE A 109 -29.57 -5.57 1.33
C ILE A 109 -31.09 -5.38 1.56
N LYS A 110 -31.80 -6.46 1.85
CA LYS A 110 -33.18 -6.38 2.36
C LYS A 110 -33.14 -5.92 3.81
N ILE A 111 -33.30 -4.62 4.04
CA ILE A 111 -33.51 -4.10 5.39
C ILE A 111 -34.92 -4.46 5.82
N ALA A 112 -35.07 -5.48 6.67
CA ALA A 112 -36.29 -5.69 7.42
C ALA A 112 -36.35 -4.62 8.52
N VAL A 113 -37.05 -3.52 8.26
CA VAL A 113 -37.40 -2.55 9.29
C VAL A 113 -38.40 -3.23 10.22
N ARG A 114 -38.08 -3.27 11.51
CA ARG A 114 -38.96 -3.68 12.60
C ARG A 114 -39.43 -2.44 13.35
#